data_AF-A0A5E4CCP4-F1
#
_entry.id   AF-A0A5E4CCP4-F1
#
_cell.length_a   1.000
_cell.length_b   1.000
_cell.length_c   1.000
_cell.angle_alpha   90.00
_cell.angle_beta   90.00
_cell.angle_gamma   90.00
#
_symmetry.space_group_name_H-M   'P 1'
#
loop_
_entity.id
_entity.type
_entity.pdbx_description
1 polymer ?
#
loop_
_entity_poly.entity_id
_entity_poly.type
_entity_poly.pdbx_seq_one_letter_code
_entity_poly.pdbx_strand_id
1 'polypeptide(L)' 'AKFEKNWVNAVEYIGAARIPTTFIRVYESQKGLPPRILTKMDTASGISDFTALQNTVLSGLSVLGTVSKLT' A
#
# COMPACT_ATOMS: atom_id res chain seq x y z
N ALA A 1 5.96 10.92 1.93
CA ALA A 1 6.16 11.37 0.54
C ALA A 1 6.04 10.26 -0.52
N LYS A 2 6.84 9.16 -0.52
CA LYS A 2 6.69 8.12 -1.58
C LYS A 2 5.42 7.26 -1.42
N PHE A 3 5.06 6.93 -0.17
CA PHE A 3 3.89 6.11 0.13
C PHE A 3 2.58 6.77 -0.33
N GLU A 4 2.32 8.03 0.06
CA GLU A 4 1.05 8.72 -0.24
C GLU A 4 0.77 8.75 -1.73
N LYS A 5 1.77 9.11 -2.54
CA LYS A 5 1.63 9.12 -4.01
C LYS A 5 1.34 7.73 -4.57
N ASN A 6 2.09 6.73 -4.13
CA ASN A 6 1.90 5.35 -4.59
C ASN A 6 0.54 4.78 -4.15
N TRP A 7 0.05 5.20 -2.98
CA TRP A 7 -1.24 4.82 -2.44
C TRP A 7 -2.40 5.40 -3.25
N VAL A 8 -2.33 6.68 -3.63
CA VAL A 8 -3.35 7.30 -4.50
C VAL A 8 -3.50 6.51 -5.80
N ASN A 9 -2.40 6.20 -6.47
CA ASN A 9 -2.43 5.40 -7.71
C ASN A 9 -3.02 4.01 -7.46
N ALA A 10 -2.68 3.36 -6.34
CA ALA A 10 -3.26 2.06 -6.01
C ALA A 10 -4.77 2.10 -5.82
N VAL A 11 -5.30 3.13 -5.16
CA VAL A 11 -6.74 3.32 -4.98
C VAL A 11 -7.45 3.52 -6.32
N GLU A 12 -6.83 4.26 -7.26
CA GLU A 12 -7.36 4.41 -8.62
C GLU A 12 -7.46 3.06 -9.36
N TYR A 13 -6.41 2.23 -9.29
CA TYR A 13 -6.44 0.88 -9.88
C TYR A 13 -7.47 -0.04 -9.20
N ILE A 14 -7.59 0.00 -7.88
CA ILE A 14 -8.60 -0.76 -7.12
C ILE A 14 -10.01 -0.34 -7.56
N GLY A 15 -10.25 0.95 -7.73
CA GLY A 15 -11.52 1.50 -8.22
C GLY A 15 -11.82 1.07 -9.65
N ALA A 16 -10.83 1.15 -10.55
CA ALA A 16 -10.96 0.71 -11.93
C ALA A 16 -11.26 -0.80 -12.04
N ALA A 17 -10.70 -1.61 -11.14
CA ALA A 17 -10.97 -3.05 -11.04
C ALA A 17 -12.37 -3.38 -10.47
N ARG A 18 -13.15 -2.37 -10.07
CA ARG A 18 -14.51 -2.51 -9.50
C ARG A 18 -14.57 -3.51 -8.35
N ILE A 19 -13.52 -3.52 -7.51
CA ILE A 19 -13.45 -4.39 -6.33
C ILE A 19 -14.58 -3.99 -5.36
N PRO A 20 -15.50 -4.91 -4.99
CA PRO A 20 -16.53 -4.63 -4.00
C PRO A 20 -15.96 -4.05 -2.69
N THR A 21 -16.50 -2.92 -2.25
CA THR A 21 -16.18 -2.25 -0.98
C THR A 21 -17.09 -2.72 0.16
N THR A 22 -17.38 -4.03 0.20
CA THR A 22 -18.17 -4.62 1.30
C THR A 22 -17.41 -4.52 2.62
N PHE A 23 -18.13 -4.43 3.73
CA PHE A 23 -17.55 -4.26 5.07
C PHE A 23 -16.43 -5.27 5.37
N ILE A 24 -16.69 -6.56 5.14
CA ILE A 24 -15.71 -7.63 5.38
C ILE A 24 -14.45 -7.43 4.52
N ARG A 25 -14.63 -7.10 3.23
CA ARG A 25 -13.49 -6.98 2.32
C ARG A 25 -12.63 -5.75 2.61
N VAL A 26 -13.27 -4.64 2.97
CA VAL A 26 -12.58 -3.44 3.43
C VAL A 26 -11.83 -3.71 4.73
N TYR A 27 -12.47 -4.37 5.70
CA TYR A 27 -11.85 -4.74 6.97
C TYR A 27 -10.60 -5.60 6.79
N GLU A 28 -10.67 -6.65 5.95
CA GLU A 28 -9.51 -7.49 5.65
C GLU A 28 -8.41 -6.71 4.91
N SER A 29 -8.78 -5.82 3.99
CA SER A 29 -7.81 -5.00 3.25
C SER A 29 -7.07 -4.01 4.17
N GLN A 30 -7.77 -3.45 5.16
CA GLN A 30 -7.19 -2.51 6.12
C GLN A 30 -6.09 -3.13 6.99
N LYS A 31 -6.11 -4.45 7.22
CA LYS A 31 -5.05 -5.15 7.98
C LYS A 31 -3.67 -5.06 7.30
N GLY A 32 -3.64 -4.85 5.98
CA GLY A 32 -2.40 -4.66 5.22
C GLY A 32 -1.86 -3.23 5.22
N LEU A 33 -2.58 -2.26 5.79
CA LEU A 33 -2.15 -0.87 5.83
C LEU A 33 -1.12 -0.62 6.95
N PRO A 34 -0.23 0.37 6.78
CA PRO A 34 0.63 0.83 7.85
C PRO A 34 -0.20 1.22 9.09
N PRO A 35 0.16 0.71 10.29
CA PRO A 35 -0.55 1.05 11.53
C PRO A 35 -0.15 2.44 12.07
N ARG A 36 0.85 3.09 11.46
CA ARG A 36 1.35 4.42 11.79
C ARG A 36 1.86 5.15 10.55
N ILE A 37 2.04 6.47 10.67
CA ILE A 37 2.64 7.30 9.62
C ILE A 37 4.10 6.86 9.38
N LEU A 38 4.49 6.76 8.11
CA LEU A 38 5.84 6.37 7.71
C LEU A 38 6.81 7.56 7.77
N THR A 39 7.98 7.32 8.35
CA THR A 39 9.10 8.24 8.46
C THR A 39 10.17 7.94 7.40
N LYS A 40 11.19 8.80 7.28
CA LYS A 40 12.28 8.59 6.30
C LYS A 40 13.13 7.35 6.57
N MET A 41 13.12 6.82 7.81
CA MET A 41 13.89 5.64 8.18
C MET A 41 13.19 4.33 7.79
N ASP A 42 11.90 4.37 7.45
CA ASP A 42 11.06 3.22 7.13
C ASP A 42 11.29 2.68 5.70
N THR A 43 12.55 2.41 5.34
CA THR A 43 12.92 2.09 3.95
C THR A 43 14.02 1.01 3.78
N ALA A 44 14.64 0.51 4.86
CA ALA A 44 15.90 -0.24 4.73
C ALA A 44 15.77 -1.71 4.31
N SER A 45 14.79 -2.47 4.83
CA SER A 45 14.65 -3.91 4.53
C SER A 45 13.32 -4.47 5.05
N GLY A 46 12.25 -3.67 4.90
CA GLY A 46 11.03 -3.85 5.68
C GLY A 46 11.13 -3.19 7.05
N ILE A 47 9.98 -2.93 7.66
CA ILE A 47 9.86 -2.32 8.98
C ILE A 47 9.67 -3.47 9.97
N SER A 48 10.59 -3.60 10.94
CA SER A 48 10.58 -4.68 11.93
C SER A 48 9.28 -4.77 12.72
N ASP A 49 8.66 -3.61 12.97
CA ASP A 49 7.44 -3.49 13.75
C ASP A 49 6.18 -3.84 12.94
N PHE A 50 6.32 -4.13 11.64
CA PHE A 50 5.21 -4.39 10.74
C PHE A 50 5.08 -5.89 10.46
N THR A 51 3.84 -6.33 10.27
CA THR A 51 3.56 -7.71 9.84
C THR A 51 4.10 -7.98 8.44
N ALA A 52 4.24 -9.27 8.10
CA ALA A 52 4.60 -9.69 6.75
C ALA A 52 3.65 -9.08 5.70
N LEU A 53 2.34 -9.12 5.95
CA LEU A 53 1.34 -8.55 5.05
C LEU A 53 1.55 -7.05 4.82
N GLN A 54 1.78 -6.28 5.87
CA GLN A 54 2.02 -4.84 5.77
C GLN A 54 3.29 -4.53 4.97
N ASN A 55 4.38 -5.26 5.22
CA ASN A 55 5.63 -5.11 4.46
C ASN A 55 5.46 -5.49 2.98
N THR A 56 4.68 -6.53 2.69
CA THR A 56 4.33 -6.92 1.31
C THR A 56 3.52 -5.85 0.60
N VAL A 57 2.49 -5.28 1.25
CA VAL A 57 1.69 -4.19 0.68
C VAL A 57 2.57 -2.98 0.37
N LEU A 58 3.45 -2.58 1.28
CA LEU A 58 4.39 -1.47 1.04
C LEU A 58 5.31 -1.74 -0.15
N SER A 59 5.81 -2.96 -0.27
CA SER A 59 6.65 -3.38 -1.40
C SER A 59 5.87 -3.31 -2.72
N GLY A 60 4.65 -3.84 -2.73
CA GLY A 60 3.74 -3.79 -3.89
C GLY A 60 3.42 -2.36 -4.32
N LEU A 61 3.13 -1.46 -3.37
CA LEU A 61 2.92 -0.04 -3.64
C LEU A 61 4.16 0.63 -4.24
N SER A 62 5.36 0.28 -3.78
CA SER A 62 6.62 0.80 -4.35
C SER A 62 6.80 0.37 -5.82
N VAL A 63 6.49 -0.89 -6.14
CA VAL A 63 6.50 -1.42 -7.51
C VAL A 63 5.46 -0.72 -8.38
N LEU A 64 4.21 -0.64 -7.90
CA LEU A 64 3.12 0.00 -8.63
C LEU A 64 3.42 1.47 -8.94
N GLY A 65 3.97 2.21 -7.98
CA GLY A 65 4.40 3.60 -8.19
C GLY A 65 5.58 3.76 -9.13
N THR A 66 6.35 2.69 -9.39
CA THR A 66 7.42 2.67 -10.41
C THR A 66 6.81 2.42 -11.78
N VAL A 67 5.91 1.43 -11.90
CA VAL A 67 5.19 1.10 -13.15
C VAL A 67 4.33 2.28 -13.62
N SER A 68 3.59 2.91 -12.71
CA SER A 68 2.71 4.04 -13.03
C SER A 68 3.47 5.31 -13.48
N LYS A 69 4.78 5.42 -13.23
CA LYS A 69 5.61 6.51 -13.79
C LYS A 69 6.08 6.22 -15.21
N LEU A 70 6.04 4.97 -15.65
CA LEU A 70 6.50 4.51 -16.96
C LEU A 70 5.36 4.49 -17.99
N THR A 71 4.13 4.72 -17.55
CA THR A 71 2.90 4.72 -18.36
C THR A 71 2.37 6.15 -18.45
#